data_AF-A0A957U7E9-F1
#
_entry.id   AF-A0A957U7E9-F1
#
_cell.length_a   1.000
_cell.length_b   1.000
_cell.length_c   1.000
_cell.angle_alpha   90.00
_cell.angle_beta   90.00
_cell.angle_gamma   90.00
#
_symmetry.space_group_name_H-M   'P 1'
#
loop_
_entity.id
_entity.type
_entity.pdbx_description
1 polymer ?
#
loop_
_entity_poly.entity_id
_entity_poly.type
_entity_poly.pdbx_seq_one_letter_code
_entity_poly.pdbx_strand_id
1 'polypeptide(L)'
;TGDGTTGAPREITPEIGDTVTVQEQWLDLDSSGRVTQRTIEQGGTLTFGEQPMRWVELDAAVGDYIVGFIVEDLDGNKQEVFTQVRVE
;
A
#
# COMPACT_ATOMS: atom_id res chain seq x y z
N THR A 1 10.89 -12.61 24.70
CA THR A 1 10.56 -12.83 23.28
C THR A 1 9.92 -11.54 22.83
N GLY A 2 10.64 -10.74 22.04
CA GLY A 2 10.33 -9.31 21.86
C GLY A 2 9.14 -9.07 20.95
N ASP A 3 8.07 -8.55 21.55
CA ASP A 3 6.86 -8.07 20.90
C ASP A 3 7.13 -6.77 20.11
N GLY A 4 6.73 -6.75 18.83
CA GLY A 4 6.17 -5.55 18.19
C GLY A 4 7.00 -4.26 18.12
N THR A 5 8.30 -4.25 18.42
CA THR A 5 9.10 -3.04 18.20
C THR A 5 9.24 -2.84 16.69
N THR A 6 8.76 -1.71 16.17
CA THR A 6 9.26 -1.09 14.95
C THR A 6 10.78 -0.94 15.13
N GLY A 7 11.52 -1.97 14.74
CA GLY A 7 12.97 -2.03 14.93
C GLY A 7 13.60 -0.80 14.28
N ALA A 8 14.67 -0.30 14.89
CA ALA A 8 15.42 0.87 14.44
C ALA A 8 15.54 0.90 12.91
N PRO A 9 15.47 2.08 12.25
CA PRO A 9 15.56 2.20 10.80
C PRO A 9 16.75 1.38 10.32
N ARG A 10 16.46 0.27 9.63
CA ARG A 10 17.47 -0.60 9.06
C ARG A 10 17.61 -0.18 7.62
N GLU A 11 18.78 0.36 7.29
CA GLU A 11 19.14 0.56 5.89
C GLU A 11 19.28 -0.81 5.24
N ILE A 12 18.60 -0.99 4.11
CA ILE A 12 18.84 -2.12 3.22
C ILE A 12 19.61 -1.58 2.01
N THR A 13 20.67 -2.28 1.60
CA THR A 13 21.43 -1.98 0.39
C THR A 13 21.23 -3.15 -0.57
N PRO A 14 20.24 -3.08 -1.49
CA PRO A 14 19.96 -4.16 -2.41
C PRO A 14 21.10 -4.36 -3.41
N GLU A 15 21.39 -5.62 -3.75
CA GLU A 15 22.31 -6.00 -4.83
C GLU A 15 21.55 -6.34 -6.11
N ILE A 16 22.24 -6.31 -7.25
CA ILE A 16 21.67 -6.73 -8.54
C ILE A 16 21.28 -8.22 -8.42
N GLY A 17 20.02 -8.51 -8.74
CA GLY A 17 19.43 -9.84 -8.62
C GLY A 17 18.59 -10.05 -7.36
N ASP A 18 18.65 -9.15 -6.38
CA ASP A 18 17.73 -9.16 -5.25
C ASP A 18 16.28 -9.02 -5.73
N THR A 19 15.36 -9.60 -4.96
CA THR A 19 13.93 -9.53 -5.27
C THR A 19 13.11 -9.09 -4.06
N VAL A 20 12.04 -8.37 -4.34
CA VAL A 20 11.01 -8.02 -3.35
C VAL A 20 9.65 -8.32 -3.94
N THR A 21 8.78 -8.96 -3.16
CA THR A 21 7.37 -9.14 -3.51
C THR A 21 6.55 -8.07 -2.82
N VAL A 22 5.82 -7.28 -3.60
CA VAL A 22 4.92 -6.25 -3.06
C VAL A 22 3.76 -6.95 -2.35
N GLN A 23 3.45 -6.52 -1.13
CA GLN A 23 2.19 -6.91 -0.48
C GLN A 23 1.16 -5.82 -0.74
N GLU A 24 0.04 -6.21 -1.33
CA GLU A 24 -1.07 -5.32 -1.63
C GLU A 24 -2.14 -5.50 -0.55
N GLN A 25 -2.55 -4.40 0.07
CA GLN A 25 -3.65 -4.42 1.03
C GLN A 25 -4.91 -3.88 0.35
N TRP A 26 -5.89 -4.75 0.20
CA TRP A 26 -7.20 -4.44 -0.33
C TRP A 26 -8.17 -4.08 0.80
N LEU A 27 -9.00 -3.07 0.55
CA LEU A 27 -10.06 -2.62 1.46
C LEU A 27 -11.38 -2.79 0.73
N ASP A 28 -12.26 -3.65 1.23
CA ASP A 28 -13.63 -3.73 0.76
C ASP A 28 -14.46 -2.70 1.52
N LEU A 29 -15.23 -1.89 0.78
CA LEU A 29 -16.05 -0.84 1.37
C LEU A 29 -17.54 -1.10 1.12
N ASP A 30 -18.38 -0.76 2.09
CA ASP A 30 -19.83 -0.71 1.91
C ASP A 30 -20.28 0.54 1.14
N SER A 31 -21.59 0.65 0.87
CA SER A 31 -22.18 1.79 0.16
C SER A 31 -22.02 3.13 0.87
N SER A 32 -21.63 3.14 2.15
CA SER A 32 -21.35 4.34 2.93
C SER A 32 -19.84 4.63 3.01
N GLY A 33 -19.01 3.88 2.28
CA GLY A 33 -17.56 4.02 2.28
C GLY A 33 -16.89 3.54 3.57
N ARG A 34 -17.56 2.69 4.36
CA ARG A 34 -16.94 2.08 5.55
C ARG A 34 -16.24 0.80 5.15
N VAL A 35 -15.01 0.60 5.63
CA VAL A 35 -14.26 -0.64 5.41
C VAL A 35 -14.96 -1.80 6.11
N THR A 36 -15.38 -2.80 5.35
CA THR A 36 -16.02 -4.04 5.84
C THR A 36 -15.03 -5.20 5.93
N GLN A 37 -13.99 -5.20 5.09
CA GLN A 37 -12.95 -6.23 5.08
C GLN A 37 -11.60 -5.65 4.66
N ARG A 38 -10.52 -6.26 5.17
CA ARG A 38 -9.14 -6.01 4.75
C ARG A 38 -8.50 -7.32 4.34
N THR A 39 -7.89 -7.37 3.16
CA THR A 39 -7.21 -8.56 2.63
C THR A 39 -5.79 -8.19 2.22
N ILE A 40 -4.80 -8.98 2.61
CA ILE A 40 -3.42 -8.83 2.12
C ILE A 40 -3.17 -9.90 1.06
N GLU A 41 -2.72 -9.47 -0.11
CA GLU A 41 -2.35 -10.33 -1.22
C GLU A 41 -0.90 -10.10 -1.64
N GLN A 42 -0.28 -11.13 -2.21
CA GLN A 42 1.03 -10.96 -2.86
C GLN A 42 0.80 -10.40 -4.25
N GLY A 43 1.29 -9.18 -4.48
CA GLY A 43 1.34 -8.55 -5.78
C GLY A 43 2.55 -9.03 -6.59
N GLY A 44 3.05 -8.14 -7.46
CA GLY A 44 4.21 -8.42 -8.30
C GLY A 44 5.51 -8.61 -7.52
N THR A 45 6.39 -9.46 -8.06
CA THR A 45 7.79 -9.53 -7.63
C THR A 45 8.64 -8.61 -8.50
N LEU A 46 9.36 -7.70 -7.85
CA LEU A 46 10.29 -6.76 -8.46
C LEU A 46 11.72 -7.27 -8.27
N THR A 47 12.52 -7.22 -9.34
CA THR A 47 13.94 -7.60 -9.30
C THR A 47 14.81 -6.36 -9.44
N PHE A 48 15.77 -6.18 -8.54
CA PHE A 48 16.77 -5.12 -8.62
C PHE A 48 17.76 -5.41 -9.76
N GLY A 49 17.98 -4.43 -10.62
CA GLY A 49 18.85 -4.53 -11.79
C GLY A 49 19.74 -3.29 -11.96
N GLU A 50 20.43 -3.20 -13.09
CA GLU A 50 21.31 -2.07 -13.40
C GLU A 50 20.55 -0.73 -13.58
N GLN A 51 19.27 -0.81 -13.94
CA GLN A 51 18.40 0.37 -14.09
C GLN A 51 17.56 0.56 -12.83
N PRO A 52 17.44 1.81 -12.32
CA PRO A 52 16.58 2.09 -11.18
C PRO A 52 15.12 1.81 -11.52
N MET A 53 14.38 1.28 -10.54
CA MET A 53 12.94 1.11 -10.64
C MET A 53 12.27 2.48 -10.84
N ARG A 54 11.21 2.51 -11.64
CA ARG A 54 10.44 3.73 -11.89
C ARG A 54 9.04 3.52 -11.38
N TRP A 55 8.55 4.50 -10.62
CA TRP A 55 7.13 4.62 -10.38
C TRP A 55 6.46 5.14 -11.66
N VAL A 56 5.38 4.50 -12.07
CA VAL A 56 4.63 4.86 -13.27
C VAL A 56 3.22 5.20 -12.82
N GLU A 57 2.82 6.43 -13.10
CA GLU A 57 1.43 6.85 -12.95
C GLU A 57 0.64 6.31 -14.14
N LEU A 58 -0.45 5.60 -13.84
CA LEU A 58 -1.43 5.16 -14.84
C LEU A 58 -2.72 5.94 -14.58
N ASP A 59 -3.35 6.39 -15.65
CA ASP A 59 -4.69 6.97 -15.55
C ASP A 59 -5.69 5.89 -15.08
N ALA A 60 -6.54 6.27 -14.13
CA ALA A 60 -7.64 5.42 -13.73
C ALA A 60 -8.64 5.25 -14.88
N ALA A 61 -9.24 4.06 -14.99
CA ALA A 61 -10.33 3.85 -15.94
C ALA A 61 -11.55 4.72 -15.58
N VAL A 62 -12.42 4.98 -16.55
CA VAL A 62 -13.69 5.70 -16.31
C VAL A 62 -14.54 4.93 -15.31
N GLY A 63 -15.02 5.59 -14.25
CA GLY A 63 -15.80 4.94 -13.21
C GLY A 63 -15.88 5.73 -11.89
N ASP A 64 -16.63 5.16 -10.94
CA ASP A 64 -16.74 5.68 -9.58
C ASP A 64 -15.68 5.00 -8.69
N TYR A 65 -14.98 5.81 -7.89
CA TYR A 65 -13.92 5.38 -7.00
C TYR A 65 -14.12 5.96 -5.60
N ILE A 66 -13.60 5.26 -4.59
CA ILE A 66 -13.41 5.82 -3.25
C ILE A 66 -11.92 6.07 -3.06
N VAL A 67 -11.56 7.32 -2.79
CA VAL A 67 -10.20 7.74 -2.44
C VAL A 67 -10.17 8.04 -0.95
N GLY A 68 -9.15 7.56 -0.26
CA GLY A 68 -8.98 7.87 1.15
C GLY A 68 -7.54 7.93 1.61
N PHE A 69 -7.35 8.62 2.73
CA PHE A 69 -6.10 8.66 3.47
C PHE A 69 -6.28 7.91 4.78
N ILE A 70 -5.33 7.04 5.08
CA ILE A 70 -5.22 6.35 6.36
C ILE A 70 -3.89 6.79 6.96
N VAL A 71 -3.95 7.40 8.14
CA VAL A 71 -2.77 7.79 8.92
C VAL A 71 -2.71 6.91 10.15
N GLU A 72 -1.58 6.21 10.32
CA GLU A 72 -1.30 5.35 11.46
C GLU A 72 -0.14 5.94 12.26
N ASP A 73 -0.33 6.16 13.56
CA ASP A 73 0.74 6.61 14.46
C ASP A 73 1.66 5.44 14.88
N LEU A 74 2.73 5.74 15.62
CA LEU A 74 3.68 4.72 16.08
C LEU A 74 3.10 3.77 17.13
N ASP A 75 1.97 4.14 17.74
CA ASP A 75 1.24 3.32 18.71
C ASP A 75 0.16 2.45 18.02
N GLY A 76 0.04 2.53 16.70
CA GLY A 76 -0.88 1.76 15.87
C GLY A 76 -2.30 2.34 15.80
N ASN A 77 -2.54 3.57 16.29
CA ASN A 77 -3.85 4.20 16.17
C ASN A 77 -4.04 4.74 14.75
N LYS A 78 -5.19 4.44 14.16
CA LYS A 78 -5.52 4.82 12.77
C LYS A 78 -6.58 5.90 12.72
N GLN A 79 -6.36 6.90 11.87
CA GLN A 79 -7.35 7.90 11.46
C GLN A 79 -7.56 7.78 9.96
N GLU A 80 -8.82 7.71 9.53
CA GLU A 80 -9.17 7.46 8.13
C GLU A 80 -10.16 8.51 7.63
N VAL A 81 -9.95 9.03 6.41
CA VAL A 81 -10.89 9.90 5.71
C VAL A 81 -11.07 9.40 4.29
N PHE A 82 -12.31 9.33 3.83
CA PHE A 82 -12.67 8.83 2.50
C PHE A 82 -13.56 9.85 1.77
N THR A 83 -13.43 9.89 0.45
CA THR A 83 -14.28 10.67 -0.44
C THR A 83 -14.57 9.87 -1.71
N GLN A 84 -15.76 10.07 -2.28
CA GLN A 84 -16.12 9.47 -3.55
C GLN A 84 -15.74 10.42 -4.69
N VAL A 85 -15.09 9.88 -5.72
CA VAL A 85 -14.72 10.60 -6.94
C VAL A 85 -15.21 9.83 -8.15
N ARG A 86 -15.47 10.54 -9.25
CA ARG A 86 -15.80 9.95 -10.54
C ARG A 86 -14.76 10.37 -11.57
N VAL A 87 -14.20 9.38 -12.26
CA VAL A 87 -13.31 9.57 -13.40
C VAL A 87 -14.16 9.52 -14.67
N GLU A 88 -13.98 10.51 -15.56
CA GLU A 88 -14.72 10.69 -16.82
C GLU A 88 -13.81 10.55 -18.04
#